data_AF-A0A2N2JES1-F1
#
_entry.id   AF-A0A2N2JES1-F1
#
_cell.length_a   1.000
_cell.length_b   1.000
_cell.length_c   1.000
_cell.angle_alpha   90.00
_cell.angle_beta   90.00
_cell.angle_gamma   90.00
#
_symmetry.space_group_name_H-M   'P 1'
#
loop_
_entity.id
_entity.type
_entity.pdbx_description
1 polymer ?
#
loop_
_entity_poly.entity_id
_entity_poly.type
_entity_poly.pdbx_seq_one_letter_code
_entity_poly.pdbx_strand_id
1 'polypeptide(L)'
;MRVSLHPAEGVTPAEASRAVAGAVALWGRFGLTVDVVAGAPAPFHHALAGTDALATTPGFRAWLARPPGPGPDDAAIDVVVLPSVAAPGSAATRVFARLDGLTLAPDELAVDADARALARALALPARFRSTVLIGLDGWRRRRPADADTLAAHELGHALGLGHSRAAGDLMNPGAHRCLPYVTAGALSRLRLR
;
A
#
# COMPACT_ATOMS: atom_id res chain seq x y z
N MET A 1 -14.40 3.01 -5.89
CA MET A 1 -13.18 2.17 -5.88
C MET A 1 -13.44 0.95 -5.01
N ARG A 2 -12.97 -0.23 -5.42
CA ARG A 2 -13.05 -1.45 -4.61
C ARG A 2 -11.69 -1.77 -4.01
N VAL A 3 -11.67 -2.18 -2.75
CA VAL A 3 -10.47 -2.64 -2.03
C VAL A 3 -10.75 -4.04 -1.52
N SER A 4 -9.90 -5.00 -1.86
CA SER A 4 -9.92 -6.32 -1.24
C SER A 4 -8.97 -6.33 -0.05
N LEU A 5 -9.50 -6.54 1.15
CA LEU A 5 -8.74 -6.51 2.39
C LEU A 5 -8.30 -7.92 2.79
N HIS A 6 -6.99 -8.12 2.89
CA HIS A 6 -6.35 -9.41 3.10
C HIS A 6 -5.53 -9.39 4.39
N PRO A 7 -6.07 -9.85 5.53
CA PRO A 7 -5.26 -10.05 6.73
C PRO A 7 -4.25 -11.17 6.47
N ALA A 8 -3.00 -10.95 6.85
CA ALA A 8 -1.99 -12.00 6.87
C ALA A 8 -2.14 -12.92 8.08
N GLU A 9 -1.38 -14.02 8.07
CA GLU A 9 -1.22 -14.87 9.25
C GLU A 9 -0.76 -14.04 10.46
N GLY A 10 -1.40 -14.25 11.61
CA GLY A 10 -1.15 -13.48 12.84
C GLY A 10 -1.86 -12.12 12.91
N VAL A 11 -2.63 -11.73 11.89
CA VAL A 11 -3.45 -10.51 11.88
C VAL A 11 -4.93 -10.87 11.93
N THR A 12 -5.65 -10.31 12.91
CA THR A 12 -7.10 -10.51 12.98
C THR A 12 -7.83 -9.66 11.93
N PRO A 13 -9.01 -10.10 11.43
CA PRO A 13 -9.83 -9.28 10.54
C PRO A 13 -10.17 -7.89 11.12
N ALA A 14 -10.41 -7.82 12.43
CA ALA A 14 -10.71 -6.56 13.11
C ALA A 14 -9.51 -5.59 13.10
N GLU A 15 -8.29 -6.09 13.24
CA GLU A 15 -7.08 -5.27 13.13
C GLU A 15 -6.85 -4.78 11.71
N ALA A 16 -7.02 -5.66 10.73
CA ALA A 16 -6.92 -5.29 9.33
C ALA A 16 -7.95 -4.20 8.97
N SER A 17 -9.21 -4.35 9.40
CA SER A 17 -10.25 -3.35 9.15
C SER A 17 -9.92 -2.00 9.80
N ARG A 18 -9.43 -2.01 11.05
CA ARG A 18 -9.00 -0.76 11.72
C ARG A 18 -7.85 -0.07 11.01
N ALA A 19 -6.88 -0.84 10.50
CA ALA A 19 -5.71 -0.29 9.81
C ALA A 19 -6.07 0.47 8.51
N VAL A 20 -7.22 0.16 7.91
CA VAL A 20 -7.67 0.74 6.63
C VAL A 20 -8.83 1.72 6.80
N ALA A 21 -9.61 1.63 7.88
CA ALA A 21 -10.80 2.45 8.11
C ALA A 21 -10.52 3.96 8.05
N GLY A 22 -9.45 4.43 8.67
CA GLY A 22 -9.10 5.85 8.65
C GLY A 22 -8.69 6.34 7.26
N ALA A 23 -8.00 5.51 6.48
CA ALA A 23 -7.67 5.82 5.10
C ALA A 23 -8.91 5.91 4.20
N VAL A 24 -9.86 4.99 4.37
CA VAL A 24 -11.16 5.03 3.67
C VAL A 24 -11.92 6.30 4.02
N ALA A 25 -11.99 6.65 5.30
CA ALA A 25 -12.64 7.88 5.75
C ALA A 25 -11.96 9.14 5.17
N LEU A 26 -10.63 9.14 5.08
CA LEU A 26 -9.87 10.24 4.50
C LEU A 26 -10.18 10.41 3.01
N TRP A 27 -10.13 9.33 2.23
CA TRP A 27 -10.48 9.36 0.81
C TRP A 27 -11.95 9.73 0.57
N GLY A 28 -12.85 9.35 1.47
CA GLY A 28 -14.24 9.81 1.48
C GLY A 28 -14.37 11.34 1.60
N ARG A 29 -13.50 12.02 2.35
CA ARG A 29 -13.48 13.49 2.43
C ARG A 29 -13.06 14.16 1.12
N PHE A 30 -12.35 13.44 0.25
CA PHE A 30 -12.00 13.89 -1.10
C PHE A 30 -13.04 13.47 -2.16
N GLY A 31 -14.20 12.95 -1.74
CA GLY A 31 -15.30 12.56 -2.62
C GLY A 31 -15.16 11.17 -3.23
N LEU A 32 -14.24 10.33 -2.74
CA LEU A 32 -14.11 8.95 -3.20
C LEU A 32 -14.93 7.98 -2.35
N THR A 33 -15.81 7.22 -2.99
CA THR A 33 -16.42 6.05 -2.37
C THR A 33 -15.48 4.85 -2.46
N VAL A 34 -15.11 4.29 -1.30
CA VAL A 34 -14.28 3.07 -1.21
C VAL A 34 -15.12 1.93 -0.65
N ASP A 35 -15.37 0.93 -1.49
CA ASP A 35 -16.01 -0.33 -1.10
C ASP A 35 -14.93 -1.31 -0.63
N VAL A 36 -14.92 -1.63 0.68
CA VAL A 36 -13.98 -2.58 1.27
C VAL A 36 -14.65 -3.94 1.37
N VAL A 37 -14.10 -4.91 0.64
CA VAL A 37 -14.55 -6.30 0.68
C VAL A 37 -13.51 -7.18 1.36
N ALA A 38 -13.98 -8.15 2.14
CA ALA A 38 -13.10 -9.15 2.74
C ALA A 38 -12.49 -10.04 1.64
N GLY A 39 -11.17 -10.16 1.64
CA GLY A 39 -10.44 -11.06 0.78
C GLY A 39 -9.90 -12.27 1.52
N ALA A 40 -9.43 -13.27 0.79
CA ALA A 40 -8.76 -14.44 1.38
C ALA A 40 -7.49 -14.01 2.14
N PRO A 41 -7.15 -14.66 3.27
CA PRO A 41 -5.93 -14.34 4.00
C PRO A 41 -4.67 -14.46 3.14
N ALA A 42 -3.70 -13.58 3.37
CA ALA A 42 -2.41 -13.66 2.70
C ALA A 42 -1.58 -14.82 3.30
N PRO A 43 -1.01 -15.73 2.46
CA PRO A 43 -0.29 -16.91 2.92
C PRO A 43 1.17 -16.61 3.32
N PHE A 44 1.44 -15.40 3.80
CA PHE A 44 2.78 -14.95 4.17
C PHE A 44 2.71 -13.93 5.30
N HIS A 45 3.66 -14.02 6.24
CA HIS A 45 3.74 -13.13 7.40
C HIS A 45 4.48 -11.81 7.11
N HIS A 46 5.42 -11.85 6.16
CA HIS A 46 6.17 -10.68 5.68
C HIS A 46 6.24 -10.71 4.15
N ALA A 47 6.30 -9.55 3.52
CA ALA A 47 6.51 -9.44 2.08
C ALA A 47 7.99 -9.57 1.72
N LEU A 48 8.86 -8.94 2.52
CA LEU A 48 10.31 -8.89 2.31
C LEU A 48 11.02 -9.67 3.42
N ALA A 49 11.83 -10.68 3.11
CA ALA A 49 12.44 -11.55 4.14
C ALA A 49 13.88 -12.01 3.85
N GLY A 50 14.58 -11.39 2.89
CA GLY A 50 15.96 -11.75 2.54
C GLY A 50 17.04 -11.11 3.41
N THR A 51 18.15 -11.84 3.57
CA THR A 51 19.41 -11.31 4.11
C THR A 51 20.20 -10.50 3.07
N ASP A 52 20.03 -10.83 1.78
CA ASP A 52 20.62 -10.19 0.61
C ASP A 52 19.55 -9.62 -0.32
N ALA A 53 19.80 -8.45 -0.93
CA ALA A 53 18.85 -7.69 -1.77
C ALA A 53 17.44 -7.50 -1.14
N LEU A 54 16.51 -6.90 -1.87
CA LEU A 54 15.10 -6.81 -1.47
C LEU A 54 14.37 -8.15 -1.76
N ALA A 55 14.88 -9.26 -1.22
CA ALA A 55 14.28 -10.57 -1.54
C ALA A 55 12.86 -10.70 -0.98
N THR A 56 11.94 -11.15 -1.83
CA THR A 56 10.54 -11.41 -1.51
C THR A 56 10.35 -12.80 -0.91
N THR A 57 9.42 -12.96 0.02
CA THR A 57 8.97 -14.31 0.42
C THR A 57 8.31 -15.02 -0.77
N PRO A 58 8.45 -16.36 -0.90
CA PRO A 58 7.84 -17.11 -2.02
C PRO A 58 6.33 -16.88 -2.15
N GLY A 59 5.61 -16.86 -1.02
CA GLY A 59 4.15 -16.61 -0.99
C GLY A 59 3.79 -15.22 -1.51
N PHE A 60 4.60 -14.20 -1.22
CA PHE A 60 4.35 -12.84 -1.69
C PHE A 60 4.57 -12.69 -3.20
N ARG A 61 5.58 -13.36 -3.76
CA ARG A 61 5.78 -13.34 -5.22
C ARG A 61 4.61 -14.00 -5.95
N ALA A 62 4.14 -15.14 -5.47
CA ALA A 62 2.97 -15.81 -6.04
C ALA A 62 1.71 -14.94 -5.95
N TRP A 63 1.56 -14.18 -4.86
CA TRP A 63 0.47 -13.23 -4.67
C TRP A 63 0.44 -12.13 -5.75
N LEU A 64 1.58 -11.48 -5.99
CA LEU A 64 1.68 -10.42 -7.00
C LEU A 64 1.47 -10.94 -8.42
N ALA A 65 1.91 -12.17 -8.68
CA ALA A 65 1.76 -12.80 -9.98
C ALA A 65 0.31 -13.25 -10.29
N ARG A 66 -0.63 -13.13 -9.34
CA ARG A 66 -2.04 -13.42 -9.61
C ARG A 66 -2.54 -12.49 -10.71
N PRO A 67 -3.17 -13.03 -11.76
CA PRO A 67 -3.75 -12.18 -12.78
C PRO A 67 -4.80 -11.27 -12.14
N PRO A 68 -4.98 -10.05 -12.66
CA PRO A 68 -6.20 -9.31 -12.38
C PRO A 68 -7.40 -10.19 -12.82
N GLY A 69 -8.51 -10.13 -12.08
CA GLY A 69 -9.65 -11.01 -12.26
C GLY A 69 -10.37 -10.80 -13.60
N PRO A 70 -11.28 -11.69 -14.02
CA PRO A 70 -11.85 -11.63 -15.38
C PRO A 70 -12.97 -10.57 -15.58
N GLY A 71 -13.27 -9.73 -14.58
CA GLY A 71 -14.45 -8.85 -14.58
C GLY A 71 -14.13 -7.35 -14.71
N PRO A 72 -15.09 -6.51 -15.13
CA PRO A 72 -14.91 -5.06 -15.26
C PRO A 72 -14.65 -4.32 -13.92
N ASP A 73 -14.88 -4.98 -12.78
CA ASP A 73 -14.53 -4.53 -11.41
C ASP A 73 -13.03 -4.71 -11.08
N ASP A 74 -12.19 -4.94 -12.08
CA ASP A 74 -10.76 -5.26 -11.97
C ASP A 74 -9.85 -4.14 -11.44
N ALA A 75 -10.43 -2.99 -11.11
CA ALA A 75 -9.78 -1.91 -10.38
C ALA A 75 -9.66 -2.19 -8.87
N ALA A 76 -9.81 -3.45 -8.46
CA ALA A 76 -9.68 -3.86 -7.06
C ALA A 76 -8.22 -3.80 -6.62
N ILE A 77 -7.91 -2.85 -5.73
CA ILE A 77 -6.62 -2.77 -5.05
C ILE A 77 -6.61 -3.82 -3.94
N ASP A 78 -5.59 -4.67 -3.91
CA ASP A 78 -5.38 -5.59 -2.81
C ASP A 78 -4.70 -4.83 -1.66
N VAL A 79 -5.33 -4.72 -0.50
CA VAL A 79 -4.71 -4.20 0.71
C VAL A 79 -4.37 -5.38 1.62
N VAL A 80 -3.09 -5.66 1.78
CA VAL A 80 -2.58 -6.73 2.64
C VAL A 80 -2.08 -6.14 3.95
N VAL A 81 -2.66 -6.58 5.05
CA VAL A 81 -2.25 -6.13 6.39
C VAL A 81 -1.40 -7.23 7.03
N LEU A 82 -0.15 -6.89 7.32
CA LEU A 82 0.90 -7.77 7.82
C LEU A 82 1.33 -7.32 9.22
N PRO A 83 1.91 -8.19 10.06
CA PRO A 83 2.54 -7.74 11.31
C PRO A 83 3.66 -6.72 11.04
N SER A 84 4.53 -7.00 10.06
CA SER A 84 5.45 -6.02 9.48
C SER A 84 5.68 -6.30 7.99
N VAL A 85 5.91 -5.24 7.19
CA VAL A 85 6.14 -5.38 5.73
C VAL A 85 7.43 -6.17 5.46
N ALA A 86 8.48 -5.88 6.21
CA ALA A 86 9.76 -6.56 6.13
C ALA A 86 10.05 -7.37 7.40
N ALA A 87 10.66 -8.54 7.22
CA ALA A 87 11.11 -9.40 8.30
C ALA A 87 12.23 -8.70 9.10
N PRO A 88 12.25 -8.85 10.44
CA PRO A 88 13.32 -8.31 11.28
C PRO A 88 14.70 -8.77 10.80
N GLY A 89 15.66 -7.84 10.73
CA GLY A 89 17.04 -8.14 10.33
C GLY A 89 17.25 -8.34 8.83
N SER A 90 16.20 -8.28 8.01
CA SER A 90 16.33 -8.33 6.55
C SER A 90 17.07 -7.12 5.99
N ALA A 91 17.63 -7.24 4.79
CA ALA A 91 18.24 -6.10 4.09
C ALA A 91 17.25 -4.94 3.91
N ALA A 92 15.97 -5.24 3.67
CA ALA A 92 14.91 -4.24 3.57
C ALA A 92 14.78 -3.36 4.82
N THR A 93 14.90 -3.93 6.03
CA THR A 93 14.88 -3.15 7.28
C THR A 93 16.10 -2.25 7.48
N ARG A 94 17.23 -2.54 6.81
CA ARG A 94 18.43 -1.70 6.84
C ARG A 94 18.37 -0.57 5.82
N VAL A 95 17.83 -0.86 4.63
CA VAL A 95 17.68 0.10 3.53
C VAL A 95 16.53 1.08 3.79
N PHE A 96 15.41 0.57 4.28
CA PHE A 96 14.24 1.35 4.64
C PHE A 96 14.14 1.36 6.16
N ALA A 97 14.66 2.42 6.79
CA ALA A 97 14.81 2.54 8.24
C ALA A 97 13.48 2.38 9.05
N ARG A 98 12.33 2.30 8.37
CA ARG A 98 11.08 1.62 8.77
C ARG A 98 10.12 1.60 7.58
N LEU A 99 9.98 0.44 6.93
CA LEU A 99 8.97 0.23 5.88
C LEU A 99 7.64 -0.16 6.56
N ASP A 100 6.91 0.83 7.06
CA ASP A 100 5.61 0.62 7.72
C ASP A 100 4.45 0.50 6.72
N GLY A 101 4.65 1.01 5.50
CA GLY A 101 3.75 0.89 4.35
C GLY A 101 4.57 0.66 3.08
N LEU A 102 3.98 -0.01 2.10
CA LEU A 102 4.56 -0.13 0.77
C LEU A 102 3.47 -0.33 -0.28
N THR A 103 3.54 0.43 -1.36
CA THR A 103 2.69 0.21 -2.52
C THR A 103 3.46 -0.37 -3.69
N LEU A 104 2.84 -1.34 -4.36
CA LEU A 104 3.27 -1.85 -5.65
C LEU A 104 2.09 -1.73 -6.60
N ALA A 105 2.10 -0.73 -7.48
CA ALA A 105 1.03 -0.52 -8.45
C ALA A 105 1.58 -0.26 -9.86
N PRO A 106 1.07 -0.93 -10.91
CA PRO A 106 1.52 -0.68 -12.28
C PRO A 106 1.41 0.79 -12.71
N ASP A 107 0.34 1.48 -12.30
CA ASP A 107 0.12 2.88 -12.65
C ASP A 107 1.12 3.82 -11.96
N GLU A 108 1.56 3.49 -10.75
CA GLU A 108 2.60 4.22 -10.04
C GLU A 108 3.95 4.12 -10.77
N LEU A 109 4.27 2.93 -11.32
CA LEU A 109 5.49 2.73 -12.10
C LEU A 109 5.56 3.65 -13.34
N ALA A 110 4.42 4.05 -13.88
CA ALA A 110 4.38 4.96 -15.03
C ALA A 110 4.82 6.39 -14.65
N VAL A 111 4.66 6.80 -13.38
CA VAL A 111 4.82 8.19 -12.95
C VAL A 111 5.94 8.42 -11.93
N ASP A 112 6.40 7.37 -11.23
CA ASP A 112 7.42 7.49 -10.18
C ASP A 112 8.69 6.67 -10.51
N ALA A 113 9.87 7.31 -10.45
CA ALA A 113 11.15 6.70 -10.76
C ALA A 113 11.64 5.74 -9.67
N ASP A 114 11.33 6.03 -8.41
CA ASP A 114 11.71 5.21 -7.27
C ASP A 114 10.85 3.94 -7.25
N ALA A 115 9.56 4.06 -7.56
CA ALA A 115 8.68 2.90 -7.75
C ALA A 115 9.20 1.97 -8.85
N ARG A 116 9.68 2.52 -9.99
CA ARG A 116 10.34 1.71 -11.05
C ARG A 116 11.62 1.03 -10.58
N ALA A 117 12.44 1.70 -9.79
CA ALA A 117 13.66 1.13 -9.25
C ALA A 117 13.35 -0.04 -8.30
N LEU A 118 12.35 0.14 -7.42
CA LEU A 118 11.88 -0.89 -6.53
C LEU A 118 11.29 -2.09 -7.28
N ALA A 119 10.44 -1.86 -8.27
CA ALA A 119 9.85 -2.95 -9.08
C ALA A 119 10.92 -3.79 -9.78
N ARG A 120 11.99 -3.16 -10.29
CA ARG A 120 13.15 -3.86 -10.85
C ARG A 120 13.89 -4.66 -9.79
N ALA A 121 14.14 -4.07 -8.62
CA ALA A 121 14.82 -4.75 -7.51
C ALA A 121 14.04 -5.96 -6.98
N LEU A 122 12.70 -5.90 -7.01
CA LEU A 122 11.81 -7.00 -6.63
C LEU A 122 11.57 -8.03 -7.74
N ALA A 123 12.09 -7.77 -8.96
CA ALA A 123 11.86 -8.57 -10.16
C ALA A 123 10.36 -8.83 -10.41
N LEU A 124 9.54 -7.77 -10.34
CA LEU A 124 8.10 -7.88 -10.56
C LEU A 124 7.78 -8.31 -12.01
N PRO A 125 6.70 -9.09 -12.22
CA PRO A 125 6.25 -9.42 -13.57
C PRO A 125 5.75 -8.18 -14.32
N ALA A 126 5.65 -8.25 -15.65
CA ALA A 126 5.20 -7.14 -16.48
C ALA A 126 3.76 -6.69 -16.19
N ARG A 127 2.92 -7.59 -15.64
CA ARG A 127 1.56 -7.32 -15.17
C ARG A 127 1.39 -7.94 -13.79
N PHE A 128 0.88 -7.16 -12.85
CA PHE A 128 0.54 -7.59 -11.50
C PHE A 128 -0.61 -6.71 -10.98
N ARG A 129 -1.30 -7.20 -9.95
CA ARG A 129 -2.37 -6.43 -9.28
C ARG A 129 -1.77 -5.34 -8.40
N SER A 130 -2.37 -4.15 -8.39
CA SER A 130 -2.02 -3.10 -7.43
C SER A 130 -2.19 -3.64 -6.01
N THR A 131 -1.10 -3.64 -5.26
CA THR A 131 -1.04 -4.19 -3.91
C THR A 131 -0.48 -3.15 -2.95
N VAL A 132 -1.22 -2.85 -1.91
CA VAL A 132 -0.81 -2.00 -0.79
C VAL A 132 -0.52 -2.89 0.40
N LEU A 133 0.64 -2.72 1.01
CA LEU A 133 1.08 -3.42 2.20
C LEU A 133 1.05 -2.47 3.38
N ILE A 134 0.44 -2.89 4.48
CA ILE A 134 0.44 -2.14 5.75
C ILE A 134 1.02 -3.02 6.85
N GLY A 135 2.09 -2.54 7.50
CA GLY A 135 2.70 -3.19 8.66
C GLY A 135 2.08 -2.70 9.96
N LEU A 136 1.40 -3.59 10.69
CA LEU A 136 0.71 -3.27 11.94
C LEU A 136 1.64 -2.78 13.05
N ASP A 137 2.86 -3.30 13.14
CA ASP A 137 3.82 -2.85 14.14
C ASP A 137 4.18 -1.37 13.96
N GLY A 138 4.35 -0.96 12.71
CA GLY A 138 4.54 0.44 12.33
C GLY A 138 3.32 1.29 12.63
N TRP A 139 2.17 0.80 12.19
CA TRP A 139 0.87 1.44 12.40
C TRP A 139 0.58 1.69 13.88
N ARG A 140 0.78 0.70 14.76
CA ARG A 140 0.51 0.78 16.21
C ARG A 140 1.45 1.74 16.95
N ARG A 141 2.67 1.95 16.45
CA ARG A 141 3.64 2.89 17.05
C ARG A 141 3.36 4.34 16.69
N ARG A 142 2.50 4.59 15.71
CA ARG A 142 2.13 5.93 15.24
C ARG A 142 0.94 6.46 16.03
N ARG A 143 0.79 7.78 16.07
CA ARG A 143 -0.49 8.37 16.47
C ARG A 143 -1.55 7.94 15.45
N PRO A 144 -2.81 7.71 15.86
CA PRO A 144 -3.85 7.21 14.95
C PRO A 144 -3.94 8.00 13.64
N ALA A 145 -3.96 9.34 13.71
CA ALA A 145 -4.02 10.19 12.52
C ALA A 145 -2.82 10.04 11.58
N ASP A 146 -1.62 9.78 12.10
CA ASP A 146 -0.42 9.55 11.30
C ASP A 146 -0.46 8.15 10.65
N ALA A 147 -1.07 7.17 11.32
CA ALA A 147 -1.25 5.81 10.82
C ALA A 147 -2.31 5.77 9.69
N ASP A 148 -3.41 6.51 9.86
CA ASP A 148 -4.44 6.69 8.84
C ASP A 148 -3.89 7.42 7.61
N THR A 149 -3.06 8.45 7.83
CA THR A 149 -2.40 9.21 6.76
C THR A 149 -1.43 8.31 5.98
N LEU A 150 -0.65 7.47 6.65
CA LEU A 150 0.21 6.48 6.00
C LEU A 150 -0.60 5.54 5.11
N ALA A 151 -1.64 4.91 5.65
CA ALA A 151 -2.47 3.99 4.88
C ALA A 151 -3.15 4.68 3.68
N ALA A 152 -3.57 5.94 3.85
CA ALA A 152 -4.16 6.73 2.78
C ALA A 152 -3.14 7.14 1.69
N HIS A 153 -1.91 7.46 2.10
CA HIS A 153 -0.79 7.76 1.20
C HIS A 153 -0.49 6.58 0.29
N GLU A 154 -0.34 5.39 0.87
CA GLU A 154 -0.11 4.15 0.10
C GLU A 154 -1.28 3.84 -0.84
N LEU A 155 -2.53 4.00 -0.39
CA LEU A 155 -3.69 3.88 -1.29
C LEU A 155 -3.65 4.92 -2.43
N GLY A 156 -3.12 6.11 -2.19
CA GLY A 156 -2.89 7.13 -3.21
C GLY A 156 -1.93 6.68 -4.30
N HIS A 157 -0.83 6.01 -3.94
CA HIS A 157 0.07 5.38 -4.90
C HIS A 157 -0.65 4.32 -5.75
N ALA A 158 -1.49 3.50 -5.12
CA ALA A 158 -2.24 2.47 -5.82
C ALA A 158 -3.31 3.04 -6.77
N LEU A 159 -3.73 4.29 -6.53
CA LEU A 159 -4.58 5.10 -7.40
C LEU A 159 -3.82 5.85 -8.51
N GLY A 160 -2.50 5.65 -8.62
CA GLY A 160 -1.65 6.27 -9.63
C GLY A 160 -1.13 7.66 -9.27
N LEU A 161 -1.19 8.05 -7.99
CA LEU A 161 -0.58 9.30 -7.52
C LEU A 161 0.89 9.07 -7.21
N GLY A 162 1.77 9.89 -7.80
CA GLY A 162 3.18 9.94 -7.41
C GLY A 162 3.41 10.90 -6.24
N HIS A 163 4.62 10.87 -5.68
CA HIS A 163 4.99 11.78 -4.59
C HIS A 163 4.82 13.27 -4.95
N SER A 164 4.40 14.05 -3.95
CA SER A 164 4.26 15.51 -4.01
C SER A 164 5.36 16.18 -3.20
N ARG A 165 5.87 17.32 -3.69
CA ARG A 165 6.80 18.18 -2.91
C ARG A 165 6.07 19.20 -2.05
N ALA A 166 4.76 19.37 -2.23
CA ALA A 166 3.99 20.35 -1.49
C ALA A 166 3.86 19.93 -0.01
N ALA A 167 4.22 20.81 0.91
CA ALA A 167 4.12 20.53 2.33
C ALA A 167 2.66 20.34 2.75
N GLY A 168 2.37 19.27 3.49
CA GLY A 168 1.02 18.94 3.95
C GLY A 168 0.12 18.26 2.90
N ASP A 169 0.60 18.09 1.67
CA ASP A 169 -0.05 17.21 0.68
C ASP A 169 0.03 15.76 1.19
N LEU A 170 -1.06 15.01 1.07
CA LEU A 170 -1.14 13.60 1.43
C LEU A 170 -0.02 12.79 0.78
N MET A 171 0.32 13.11 -0.47
CA MET A 171 1.36 12.40 -1.24
C MET A 171 2.77 12.92 -0.96
N ASN A 172 2.96 13.82 0.00
CA ASN A 172 4.30 14.20 0.45
C ASN A 172 4.91 13.10 1.34
N PRO A 173 6.12 12.58 1.05
CA PRO A 173 6.76 11.53 1.86
C PRO A 173 6.98 11.92 3.34
N GLY A 174 7.06 13.22 3.63
CA GLY A 174 7.20 13.78 4.98
C GLY A 174 5.91 14.32 5.57
N ALA A 175 4.74 13.99 5.00
CA ALA A 175 3.46 14.42 5.56
C ALA A 175 3.24 13.80 6.95
N HIS A 176 3.19 14.66 7.97
CA HIS A 176 3.01 14.27 9.38
C HIS A 176 1.92 15.08 10.08
N ARG A 177 0.88 15.51 9.35
CA ARG A 177 -0.15 16.42 9.88
C ARG A 177 -1.53 15.78 9.86
N CYS A 178 -2.30 16.07 10.91
CA CYS A 178 -3.64 15.52 11.15
C CYS A 178 -4.71 15.91 10.10
N LEU A 179 -4.38 16.77 9.13
CA LEU A 179 -5.27 17.24 8.08
C LEU A 179 -4.51 17.30 6.75
N PRO A 180 -4.15 16.15 6.16
CA PRO A 180 -3.55 16.13 4.84
C PRO A 180 -4.57 16.60 3.80
N TYR A 181 -4.12 17.32 2.78
CA TYR A 181 -4.94 17.65 1.61
C TYR A 181 -4.40 16.92 0.38
N VAL A 182 -5.20 16.78 -0.65
CA VAL A 182 -4.72 16.33 -1.97
C VAL A 182 -4.80 17.53 -2.90
N THR A 183 -3.73 17.80 -3.66
CA THR A 183 -3.74 18.90 -4.64
C THR A 183 -4.82 18.66 -5.71
N ALA A 184 -5.46 19.73 -6.19
CA ALA A 184 -6.48 19.63 -7.24
C ALA A 184 -5.96 18.91 -8.50
N GLY A 185 -4.70 19.16 -8.88
CA GLY A 185 -4.04 18.47 -9.99
C GLY A 185 -3.73 16.99 -9.72
N ALA A 186 -3.62 16.55 -8.47
CA ALA A 186 -3.56 15.13 -8.13
C ALA A 186 -4.94 14.49 -8.21
N LEU A 187 -5.99 15.15 -7.69
CA LEU A 187 -7.37 14.67 -7.83
C LEU A 187 -7.80 14.51 -9.28
N SER A 188 -7.46 15.45 -10.17
CA SER A 188 -7.78 15.36 -11.60
C SER A 188 -7.07 14.22 -12.33
N ARG A 189 -6.00 13.65 -11.74
CA ARG A 189 -5.28 12.50 -12.28
C ARG A 189 -5.83 11.16 -11.78
N LEU A 190 -6.68 11.17 -10.76
CA LEU A 190 -7.35 9.96 -10.30
C LEU A 190 -8.20 9.38 -11.43
N ARG A 191 -7.78 8.22 -11.91
CA ARG A 191 -8.55 7.44 -12.86
C ARG A 191 -9.59 6.66 -12.09
N LEU A 192 -10.70 7.31 -11.75
CA LEU A 192 -11.89 6.59 -11.32
C LEU A 192 -12.48 5.93 -12.57
N ARG A 193 -11.98 4.72 -12.88
CA ARG A 193 -12.58 3.81 -13.85
C ARG A 193 -13.66 3.00 -13.15
#